data_AF-A0A962U2C1-F1
#
_entry.id   AF-A0A962U2C1-F1
#
_cell.length_a   1.000
_cell.length_b   1.000
_cell.length_c   1.000
_cell.angle_alpha   90.00
_cell.angle_beta   90.00
_cell.angle_gamma   90.00
#
_symmetry.space_group_name_H-M   'P 1'
#
loop_
_entity.id
_entity.type
_entity.pdbx_description
1 polymer ?
#
loop_
_entity_poly.entity_id
_entity_poly.type
_entity_poly.pdbx_seq_one_letter_code
_entity_poly.pdbx_strand_id
1 'polypeptide(L)'
;MRLTTRLGLVGLLVVTLAHADGMPPVPKDYPSHARVGSCYQAALGSQLQEYNETRLQLAQILRHMSDEPAVSPAARQRLLGFADNLDAMRGHLPPPDPDSNAFRNFDFQLGITLTAMTLFLNSEDEQLTKRFVHDRDDPQSELGQYLVRLEQSRQQYTNVLAASQVDDCNS
;
A
#
# COMPACT_ATOMS: atom_id res chain seq x y z
N MET A 1 -24.55 23.26 -10.65
CA MET A 1 -23.39 22.36 -10.86
C MET A 1 -23.02 21.76 -9.52
N ARG A 2 -23.32 20.48 -9.28
CA ARG A 2 -22.81 19.76 -8.12
C ARG A 2 -21.43 19.24 -8.50
N LEU A 3 -20.36 19.79 -7.92
CA LEU A 3 -19.05 19.14 -7.92
C LEU A 3 -19.22 17.86 -7.09
N THR A 4 -19.51 16.74 -7.76
CA THR A 4 -19.28 15.42 -7.18
C THR A 4 -17.78 15.22 -7.17
N THR A 5 -17.15 15.58 -6.05
CA THR A 5 -15.75 15.27 -5.76
C THR A 5 -15.62 13.76 -5.80
N ARG A 6 -15.17 13.23 -6.95
CA ARG A 6 -14.63 11.87 -7.03
C ARG A 6 -13.33 11.86 -6.25
N LEU A 7 -13.41 11.82 -4.92
CA LEU A 7 -12.41 11.11 -4.13
C LEU A 7 -12.59 9.63 -4.53
N GLY A 8 -12.00 9.27 -5.68
CA GLY A 8 -11.96 7.88 -6.12
C GLY A 8 -11.32 7.06 -5.02
N LEU A 9 -11.73 5.79 -4.91
CA LEU A 9 -11.24 4.80 -3.93
C LEU A 9 -9.73 4.91 -3.64
N VAL A 10 -8.95 5.22 -4.68
CA VAL A 10 -7.49 5.39 -4.66
C VAL A 10 -7.03 6.62 -3.85
N GLY A 11 -7.70 7.77 -3.97
CA GLY A 11 -7.39 8.94 -3.16
C GLY A 11 -7.66 8.71 -1.67
N LEU A 12 -8.67 7.89 -1.35
CA LEU A 12 -8.96 7.48 0.01
C LEU A 12 -7.88 6.52 0.54
N LEU A 13 -7.42 5.56 -0.26
CA LEU A 13 -6.32 4.65 0.10
C LEU A 13 -5.04 5.41 0.49
N VAL A 14 -4.59 6.35 -0.36
CA VAL A 14 -3.37 7.14 -0.10
C VAL A 14 -3.48 7.91 1.21
N VAL A 15 -4.65 8.52 1.46
CA VAL A 15 -4.92 9.22 2.71
C VAL A 15 -4.93 8.25 3.89
N THR A 16 -5.57 7.07 3.77
CA THR A 16 -5.60 6.09 4.86
C THR A 16 -4.22 5.54 5.20
N LEU A 17 -3.36 5.27 4.20
CA LEU A 17 -1.99 4.84 4.43
C LEU A 17 -1.15 5.95 5.08
N ALA A 18 -1.37 7.22 4.72
CA ALA A 18 -0.63 8.35 5.27
C ALA A 18 -1.05 8.76 6.69
N HIS A 19 -2.11 8.14 7.25
CA HIS A 19 -2.51 8.33 8.64
C HIS A 19 -2.13 7.11 9.48
N ALA A 20 -1.86 7.32 10.76
CA ALA A 20 -1.56 6.24 11.71
C ALA A 20 -2.70 5.22 11.89
N ASP A 21 -3.90 5.54 11.38
CA ASP A 21 -5.12 4.71 11.43
C ASP A 21 -5.27 3.76 10.21
N GLY A 22 -4.26 3.68 9.33
CA GLY A 22 -4.34 2.92 8.08
C GLY A 22 -4.59 1.41 8.23
N MET A 23 -4.36 0.86 9.43
CA MET A 23 -4.77 -0.48 9.82
C MET A 23 -5.64 -0.44 11.08
N PRO A 24 -6.76 -1.18 11.10
CA PRO A 24 -7.53 -1.34 12.33
C PRO A 24 -6.64 -1.98 13.41
N PRO A 25 -6.74 -1.54 14.67
CA PRO A 25 -6.02 -2.19 15.75
C PRO A 25 -6.45 -3.66 15.83
N VAL A 26 -5.48 -4.56 16.03
CA VAL A 26 -5.78 -5.96 16.34
C VAL A 26 -6.72 -5.98 17.56
N PRO A 27 -7.88 -6.65 17.49
CA PRO A 27 -8.84 -6.65 18.59
C PRO A 27 -8.19 -7.07 19.90
N LYS A 28 -8.53 -6.42 21.02
CA LYS A 28 -7.98 -6.74 22.35
C LYS A 28 -8.25 -8.18 22.79
N ASP A 29 -9.29 -8.79 22.20
CA ASP A 29 -9.73 -10.17 22.45
C ASP A 29 -9.21 -11.13 21.37
N TYR A 30 -8.23 -10.71 20.55
CA TYR A 30 -7.55 -11.59 19.62
C TYR A 30 -7.01 -12.78 20.40
N PRO A 31 -7.47 -14.02 20.12
CA PRO A 31 -6.99 -15.17 20.86
C PRO A 31 -5.48 -15.23 20.63
N SER A 32 -4.70 -15.41 21.70
CA SER A 32 -3.30 -15.80 21.53
C SER A 32 -3.27 -16.96 20.52
N HIS A 33 -2.22 -17.04 19.69
CA HIS A 33 -2.06 -18.07 18.64
C HIS A 33 -2.36 -19.52 19.10
N ALA A 34 -2.52 -19.77 20.40
CA ALA A 34 -3.00 -21.00 21.01
C ALA A 34 -4.52 -21.30 20.88
N ARG A 35 -5.40 -20.40 20.41
CA ARG A 35 -6.87 -20.62 20.41
C ARG A 35 -7.62 -20.30 19.11
N VAL A 36 -6.94 -20.24 17.97
CA VAL A 36 -7.59 -20.08 16.67
C VAL A 36 -7.31 -21.32 15.83
N GLY A 37 -8.34 -21.90 15.21
CA GLY A 37 -8.20 -23.09 14.38
C GLY A 37 -7.10 -22.91 13.33
N SER A 38 -6.35 -23.97 13.02
CA SER A 38 -5.20 -23.95 12.10
C SER A 38 -5.51 -23.32 10.74
N CYS A 39 -6.76 -23.44 10.29
CA CYS A 39 -7.24 -22.88 9.02
C CYS A 39 -7.38 -21.35 9.04
N TYR A 40 -7.85 -20.78 10.15
CA TYR A 40 -7.86 -19.33 10.32
C TYR A 40 -6.45 -18.76 10.28
N GLN A 41 -5.51 -19.41 10.97
CA GLN A 41 -4.11 -18.97 10.99
C GLN A 41 -3.45 -19.07 9.61
N ALA A 42 -3.73 -20.14 8.86
CA ALA A 42 -3.25 -20.29 7.49
C ALA A 42 -3.84 -19.22 6.56
N ALA A 43 -5.14 -18.96 6.64
CA ALA A 43 -5.81 -17.92 5.86
C ALA A 43 -5.26 -16.52 6.18
N LEU A 44 -5.14 -16.18 7.47
CA LEU A 44 -4.60 -14.90 7.89
C LEU A 44 -3.14 -14.73 7.46
N GLY A 45 -2.31 -15.76 7.65
CA GLY A 45 -0.91 -15.74 7.21
C GLY A 45 -0.77 -15.56 5.69
N SER A 46 -1.62 -16.24 4.91
CA SER A 46 -1.64 -16.08 3.45
C SER A 46 -2.02 -14.66 3.03
N GLN A 47 -3.10 -14.11 3.61
CA GLN A 47 -3.58 -12.76 3.24
C GLN A 47 -2.60 -11.67 3.70
N LEU A 48 -1.97 -11.85 4.85
CA LEU A 48 -0.93 -10.95 5.34
C LEU A 48 0.31 -10.99 4.44
N GLN A 49 0.72 -12.17 3.98
CA GLN A 49 1.83 -12.33 3.05
C GLN A 49 1.52 -11.67 1.70
N GLU A 50 0.33 -11.87 1.15
CA GLU A 50 -0.11 -11.25 -0.11
C GLU A 50 -0.14 -9.72 -0.02
N TYR A 51 -0.68 -9.17 1.07
CA TYR A 51 -0.65 -7.73 1.32
C TYR A 51 0.79 -7.22 1.45
N ASN A 52 1.64 -7.93 2.19
CA ASN A 52 3.04 -7.59 2.37
C ASN A 52 3.83 -7.62 1.05
N GLU A 53 3.61 -8.61 0.20
CA GLU A 53 4.26 -8.67 -1.12
C GLU A 53 3.78 -7.53 -2.01
N THR A 54 2.47 -7.26 -2.01
CA THR A 54 1.89 -6.18 -2.80
C THR A 54 2.50 -4.84 -2.41
N ARG A 55 2.49 -4.45 -1.13
CA ARG A 55 3.01 -3.13 -0.68
C ARG A 55 4.48 -2.90 -1.05
N LEU A 56 5.28 -3.95 -1.17
CA LEU A 56 6.70 -3.87 -1.52
C LEU A 56 6.97 -3.62 -3.02
N GLN A 57 5.94 -3.66 -3.88
CA GLN A 57 6.10 -3.49 -5.33
C GLN A 57 6.27 -2.04 -5.78
N LEU A 58 5.88 -1.04 -4.97
CA LEU A 58 5.91 0.36 -5.41
C LEU A 58 7.30 0.78 -5.89
N ALA A 59 8.37 0.38 -5.19
CA ALA A 59 9.73 0.73 -5.57
C ALA A 59 10.10 0.25 -6.99
N GLN A 60 9.55 -0.87 -7.45
CA GLN A 60 9.77 -1.36 -8.81
C GLN A 60 9.01 -0.53 -9.84
N ILE A 61 7.75 -0.18 -9.55
CA ILE A 61 6.91 0.66 -10.41
C ILE A 61 7.56 2.03 -10.60
N LEU A 62 8.09 2.62 -9.53
CA LEU A 62 8.80 3.91 -9.61
C LEU A 62 10.02 3.84 -10.52
N ARG A 63 10.73 2.72 -10.53
CA ARG A 63 11.87 2.52 -11.44
C ARG A 63 11.42 2.39 -12.88
N HIS A 64 10.37 1.61 -13.16
CA HIS A 64 9.79 1.51 -14.49
C HIS A 64 9.37 2.89 -15.01
N MET A 65 8.64 3.67 -14.21
CA MET A 65 8.27 5.05 -14.55
C MET A 65 9.50 5.93 -14.81
N SER A 66 10.58 5.74 -14.05
CA SER A 66 11.81 6.53 -14.17
C SER A 66 12.63 6.24 -15.44
N ASP A 67 12.43 5.08 -16.05
CA ASP A 67 13.11 4.66 -17.28
C ASP A 67 12.36 5.07 -18.55
N GLU A 68 11.21 5.72 -18.39
CA GLU A 68 10.42 6.17 -19.52
C GLU A 68 11.02 7.39 -20.23
N PRO A 69 10.98 7.44 -21.58
CA PRO A 69 11.62 8.51 -22.35
C PRO A 69 11.12 9.93 -22.08
N ALA A 70 9.88 10.06 -21.60
CA ALA A 70 9.22 11.34 -21.35
C ALA A 70 9.60 11.97 -20.01
N VAL A 71 10.37 11.27 -19.17
CA VAL A 71 10.72 11.74 -17.82
C VAL A 71 12.00 12.58 -17.86
N SER A 72 11.95 13.79 -17.30
CA SER A 72 13.12 14.66 -17.21
C SER A 72 14.20 14.07 -16.28
N PRO A 73 15.49 14.42 -16.45
CA PRO A 73 16.55 13.92 -15.56
C PRO A 73 16.31 14.21 -14.07
N ALA A 74 15.76 15.39 -13.76
CA ALA A 74 15.44 15.78 -12.39
C ALA A 74 14.28 14.95 -11.81
N ALA A 75 13.23 14.72 -12.61
CA ALA A 75 12.12 13.85 -12.25
C ALA A 75 12.56 12.39 -12.06
N ARG A 76 13.43 11.88 -12.95
CA ARG A 76 14.03 10.55 -12.85
C ARG A 76 14.77 10.38 -11.53
N GLN A 77 15.62 11.35 -11.16
CA GLN A 77 16.34 11.31 -9.89
C GLN A 77 15.40 11.27 -8.68
N ARG A 78 14.28 11.99 -8.72
CA ARG A 78 13.27 11.97 -7.65
C ARG A 78 12.56 10.61 -7.56
N LEU A 79 12.11 10.06 -8.68
CA LEU A 79 11.47 8.74 -8.73
C LEU A 79 12.39 7.65 -8.17
N LEU A 80 13.66 7.67 -8.58
CA LEU A 80 14.68 6.77 -8.05
C LEU A 80 14.93 7.00 -6.55
N GLY A 81 14.98 8.25 -6.10
CA GLY A 81 15.14 8.57 -4.68
C GLY A 81 14.00 8.03 -3.80
N PHE A 82 12.75 8.12 -4.27
CA PHE A 82 11.61 7.48 -3.60
C PHE A 82 11.72 5.96 -3.60
N ALA A 83 12.12 5.36 -4.74
CA ALA A 83 12.28 3.93 -4.88
C ALA A 83 13.37 3.36 -3.94
N ASP A 84 14.52 4.04 -3.86
CA ASP A 84 15.64 3.64 -3.01
C ASP A 84 15.29 3.77 -1.52
N ASN A 85 14.51 4.80 -1.14
CA ASN A 85 14.03 4.94 0.23
C ASN A 85 13.10 3.77 0.61
N LEU A 86 12.17 3.39 -0.27
CA LEU A 86 11.29 2.23 -0.05
C LEU A 86 12.07 0.93 0.08
N ASP A 87 13.12 0.72 -0.72
CA ASP A 87 13.97 -0.46 -0.63
C ASP A 87 14.82 -0.51 0.64
N ALA A 88 15.36 0.64 1.06
CA ALA A 88 16.10 0.73 2.32
C ALA A 88 15.20 0.34 3.50
N MET A 89 13.94 0.81 3.51
CA MET A 89 12.97 0.41 4.53
C MET A 89 12.65 -1.09 4.45
N ARG A 90 12.50 -1.65 3.24
CA ARG A 90 12.25 -3.09 3.02
C ARG A 90 13.35 -3.97 3.62
N GLY A 91 14.62 -3.60 3.44
CA GLY A 91 15.77 -4.39 3.89
C GLY A 91 15.84 -4.62 5.41
N HIS A 92 15.06 -3.87 6.18
CA HIS A 92 14.99 -3.96 7.63
C HIS A 92 13.66 -4.53 8.15
N LEU A 93 12.75 -4.97 7.27
CA LEU A 93 11.46 -5.48 7.70
C LEU A 93 11.60 -6.91 8.28
N PRO A 94 11.09 -7.15 9.50
CA PRO A 94 10.92 -8.51 9.98
C PRO A 94 9.89 -9.26 9.11
N PRO A 95 9.76 -10.60 9.29
CA PRO A 95 8.61 -11.33 8.76
C PRO A 95 7.31 -10.58 9.05
N PRO A 96 6.33 -10.62 8.13
CA PRO A 96 5.15 -9.79 8.29
C PRO A 96 4.37 -10.24 9.53
N ASP A 97 4.18 -9.29 10.43
CA ASP A 97 3.50 -9.44 11.70
C ASP A 97 2.65 -8.17 11.89
N PRO A 98 1.32 -8.29 11.99
CA PRO A 98 0.44 -7.13 12.04
C PRO A 98 0.56 -6.34 13.35
N ASP A 99 1.06 -6.96 14.42
CA ASP A 99 1.33 -6.29 15.69
C ASP A 99 2.67 -5.55 15.68
N SER A 100 3.53 -5.84 14.69
CA SER A 100 4.84 -5.23 14.57
C SER A 100 4.75 -3.75 14.19
N ASN A 101 5.42 -2.92 14.99
CA ASN A 101 5.62 -1.51 14.68
C ASN A 101 6.31 -1.33 13.33
N ALA A 102 7.22 -2.23 12.93
CA ALA A 102 7.88 -2.15 11.63
C ALA A 102 6.88 -2.33 10.48
N PHE A 103 5.92 -3.23 10.64
CA PHE A 103 4.88 -3.49 9.65
C PHE A 103 3.98 -2.26 9.45
N ARG A 104 3.48 -1.65 10.53
CA ARG A 104 2.68 -0.41 10.49
C ARG A 104 3.47 0.81 10.00
N ASN A 105 4.73 0.94 10.43
CA ASN A 105 5.58 2.05 10.01
C ASN A 105 5.84 2.03 8.51
N PHE A 106 5.98 0.84 7.90
CA PHE A 106 6.14 0.75 6.45
C PHE A 106 4.92 1.28 5.71
N ASP A 107 3.71 0.91 6.13
CA ASP A 107 2.46 1.39 5.51
C ASP A 107 2.32 2.92 5.65
N PHE A 108 2.68 3.46 6.81
CA PHE A 108 2.71 4.91 7.03
C PHE A 108 3.68 5.61 6.08
N GLN A 109 4.91 5.09 5.94
CA GLN A 109 5.92 5.65 5.04
C GLN A 109 5.54 5.50 3.56
N LEU A 110 4.84 4.42 3.22
CA LEU A 110 4.27 4.22 1.89
C LEU A 110 3.24 5.31 1.58
N GLY A 111 2.32 5.60 2.50
CA GLY A 111 1.34 6.67 2.38
C GLY A 111 1.98 8.06 2.27
N ILE A 112 3.02 8.34 3.08
CA ILE A 112 3.82 9.56 2.97
C ILE A 112 4.45 9.65 1.59
N THR A 113 5.04 8.57 1.08
CA THR A 113 5.71 8.57 -0.23
C THR A 113 4.74 8.89 -1.36
N LEU A 114 3.58 8.23 -1.39
CA LEU A 114 2.52 8.49 -2.39
C LEU A 114 1.98 9.93 -2.31
N THR A 115 1.84 10.46 -1.09
CA THR A 115 1.44 11.86 -0.86
C THR A 115 2.53 12.83 -1.33
N ALA A 116 3.78 12.56 -0.96
CA ALA A 116 4.94 13.35 -1.33
C ALA A 116 5.11 13.39 -2.85
N MET A 117 4.91 12.28 -3.56
CA MET A 117 4.92 12.25 -5.02
C MET A 117 3.84 13.17 -5.61
N THR A 118 2.65 13.20 -5.02
CA THR A 118 1.57 14.09 -5.46
C THR A 118 1.90 15.58 -5.25
N LEU A 119 2.63 15.92 -4.16
CA LEU A 119 2.90 17.30 -3.76
C LEU A 119 4.23 17.86 -4.28
N PHE A 120 5.31 17.07 -4.24
CA PHE A 120 6.69 17.51 -4.52
C PHE A 120 7.10 17.40 -5.99
N LEU A 121 6.35 16.68 -6.83
CA LEU A 121 6.57 16.74 -8.28
C LEU A 121 6.14 18.10 -8.87
N ASN A 122 5.26 18.85 -8.19
CA ASN A 122 4.59 20.05 -8.72
C ASN A 122 5.49 21.25 -9.01
N SER A 123 6.70 21.34 -8.43
CA SER A 123 7.49 22.58 -8.52
C SER A 123 8.47 22.64 -9.70
N GLU A 124 8.82 21.49 -10.31
CA GLU A 124 9.82 21.44 -11.38
C GLU A 124 9.43 20.53 -12.57
N ASP A 125 8.44 19.65 -12.41
CA ASP A 125 7.94 18.80 -13.50
C ASP A 125 6.41 18.63 -13.39
N GLU A 126 5.70 19.71 -13.75
CA GLU A 126 4.24 19.76 -13.74
C GLU A 126 3.64 18.65 -14.62
N GLN A 127 4.32 18.29 -15.71
CA GLN A 127 3.89 17.20 -16.60
C GLN A 127 3.97 15.85 -15.89
N LEU A 128 5.07 15.55 -15.21
CA LEU A 128 5.17 14.32 -14.42
C LEU A 128 4.14 14.31 -13.28
N THR A 129 3.86 15.44 -12.65
CA THR A 129 2.85 15.47 -11.57
C THR A 129 1.46 15.18 -12.10
N LYS A 130 1.06 15.84 -13.20
CA LYS A 130 -0.22 15.60 -13.85
C LYS A 130 -0.34 14.15 -14.28
N ARG A 131 0.73 13.57 -14.82
CA ARG A 131 0.77 12.17 -15.19
C ARG A 131 0.69 11.24 -14.00
N PHE A 132 1.44 11.49 -12.92
CA PHE A 132 1.36 10.67 -11.71
C PHE A 132 -0.06 10.66 -11.15
N VAL A 133 -0.72 11.83 -11.08
CA VAL A 133 -2.11 11.95 -10.68
C VAL A 133 -3.03 11.19 -11.63
N HIS A 134 -2.82 11.31 -12.93
CA HIS A 134 -3.58 10.56 -13.94
C HIS A 134 -3.40 9.05 -13.76
N ASP A 135 -2.18 8.55 -13.71
CA ASP A 135 -1.86 7.13 -13.59
C ASP A 135 -2.37 6.57 -12.26
N ARG A 136 -2.26 7.34 -11.16
CA ARG A 136 -2.86 6.99 -9.87
C ARG A 136 -4.36 6.78 -9.99
N ASP A 137 -5.06 7.67 -10.70
CA ASP A 137 -6.52 7.66 -10.81
C ASP A 137 -7.03 6.75 -11.96
N ASP A 138 -6.13 6.27 -12.83
CA ASP A 138 -6.41 5.36 -13.94
C ASP A 138 -6.11 3.90 -13.54
N PRO A 139 -7.14 3.05 -13.32
CA PRO A 139 -6.95 1.66 -12.92
C PRO A 139 -6.32 0.77 -14.00
N GLN A 140 -6.13 1.27 -15.23
CA GLN A 140 -5.41 0.56 -16.28
C GLN A 140 -3.91 0.85 -16.30
N SER A 141 -3.45 1.93 -15.67
CA SER A 141 -2.03 2.23 -15.55
C SER A 141 -1.34 1.26 -14.57
N GLU A 142 -0.02 1.09 -14.68
CA GLU A 142 0.74 0.24 -13.76
C GLU A 142 0.57 0.67 -12.30
N LEU A 143 0.64 1.99 -12.04
CA LEU A 143 0.45 2.57 -10.71
C LEU A 143 -0.98 2.39 -10.21
N GLY A 144 -1.99 2.62 -11.05
CA GLY A 144 -3.39 2.46 -10.68
C GLY A 144 -3.73 0.99 -10.39
N GLN A 145 -3.25 0.06 -11.21
CA GLN A 145 -3.39 -1.38 -10.94
C GLN A 145 -2.74 -1.81 -9.63
N TYR A 146 -1.58 -1.24 -9.29
CA TYR A 146 -0.93 -1.46 -8.01
C TYR A 146 -1.78 -0.96 -6.85
N LEU A 147 -2.31 0.27 -6.93
CA LEU A 147 -3.12 0.85 -5.85
C LEU A 147 -4.43 0.08 -5.67
N VAL A 148 -5.07 -0.38 -6.76
CA VAL A 148 -6.23 -1.26 -6.67
C VAL A 148 -5.88 -2.57 -5.98
N ARG A 149 -4.78 -3.23 -6.36
CA ARG A 149 -4.33 -4.48 -5.73
C ARG A 149 -3.95 -4.30 -4.26
N LEU A 150 -3.32 -3.18 -3.92
CA LEU A 150 -2.94 -2.83 -2.56
C LEU A 150 -4.18 -2.68 -1.68
N GLU A 151 -5.21 -1.98 -2.15
CA GLU A 151 -6.46 -1.84 -1.40
C GLU A 151 -7.21 -3.18 -1.28
N GLN A 152 -7.26 -3.97 -2.35
CA GLN A 152 -7.92 -5.27 -2.33
C GLN A 152 -7.27 -6.23 -1.32
N SER A 153 -5.95 -6.37 -1.37
CA SER A 153 -5.20 -7.22 -0.44
C SER A 153 -5.30 -6.72 1.01
N ARG A 154 -5.27 -5.40 1.23
CA ARG A 154 -5.52 -4.79 2.56
C ARG A 154 -6.91 -5.12 3.08
N GLN A 155 -7.94 -5.01 2.23
CA GLN A 155 -9.32 -5.28 2.61
C GLN A 155 -9.54 -6.76 2.90
N GLN A 156 -8.96 -7.66 2.09
CA GLN A 156 -9.04 -9.11 2.32
C GLN A 156 -8.36 -9.49 3.64
N TYR A 157 -7.15 -8.98 3.89
CA TYR A 157 -6.46 -9.14 5.16
C TYR A 157 -7.31 -8.64 6.34
N THR A 158 -7.89 -7.44 6.23
CA THR A 158 -8.75 -6.85 7.27
C THR A 158 -10.02 -7.67 7.50
N ASN A 159 -10.63 -8.20 6.45
CA ASN A 159 -11.82 -9.04 6.55
C ASN A 159 -11.51 -10.35 7.28
N VAL A 160 -10.37 -10.98 6.98
CA VAL A 160 -9.94 -12.19 7.69
C VAL A 160 -9.60 -11.87 9.14
N LEU A 161 -8.92 -10.74 9.42
CA LEU A 161 -8.62 -10.29 10.78
C LEU A 161 -9.89 -10.03 11.61
N ALA A 162 -10.95 -9.50 11.00
CA ALA A 162 -12.22 -9.21 11.64
C ALA A 162 -13.11 -10.46 11.80
N ALA A 163 -12.87 -11.51 11.01
CA ALA A 163 -13.59 -12.78 11.13
C ALA A 163 -13.13 -13.51 12.40
N SER A 164 -13.81 -13.29 13.51
CA SER A 164 -13.50 -13.92 14.81
C SER A 164 -13.67 -15.45 14.83
N GLN A 165 -14.26 -16.04 13.79
CA GLN A 165 -14.37 -17.47 13.54
C GLN A 165 -14.38 -17.68 12.01
N VAL A 166 -13.29 -18.18 11.43
CA VAL A 166 -13.42 -18.92 10.17
C VAL A 166 -13.96 -20.27 10.61
N ASP A 167 -15.21 -20.56 10.22
CA ASP A 167 -15.87 -21.84 10.48
C ASP A 167 -14.89 -22.99 10.24
N ASP A 168 -14.93 -23.96 11.16
CA ASP A 168 -14.08 -25.15 11.14
C ASP A 168 -13.90 -25.67 9.72
N CYS A 169 -12.66 -26.01 9.37
CA CYS A 169 -12.31 -26.73 8.15
C CYS A 169 -13.11 -28.03 8.04
N ASN A 170 -14.32 -27.95 7.49
CA ASN A 170 -15.16 -29.07 7.14
C ASN A 170 -15.61 -28.89 5.70
N SER A 171 -14.84 -29.52 4.81
CA SER A 171 -15.34 -30.19 3.62
C SER A 171 -14.49 -31.44 3.40
#